data_AF-A0A7M7TA15-F1
#
_entry.id   AF-A0A7M7TA15-F1
#
_cell.length_a   1.000
_cell.length_b   1.000
_cell.length_c   1.000
_cell.angle_alpha   90.00
_cell.angle_beta   90.00
_cell.angle_gamma   90.00
#
_symmetry.space_group_name_H-M   'P 1'
#
loop_
_entity.id
_entity.type
_entity.pdbx_description
1 polymer ?
#
loop_
_entity_poly.entity_id
_entity_poly.type
_entity_poly.pdbx_seq_one_letter_code
_entity_poly.pdbx_strand_id
1 'polypeptide(L)'
;MTIERNDPRVLVVLAMIYLDPHISIRQIEVRSGIPRETVRRITRLHRYHPYHITLTQELTERDFERRLRFCQWAQERLQNDPHFFRYVMFSDEATFHNTGQLNRHNSHYWSIENPHWTRAVDHQHQWSLVVWCGIVNGYLIGPYFFDGNVNRDRYLHFLTNELPNLLEDVNIKTRMRMWLQHDGAPAHRSLDVQDFLNQTYRNRWIGIGRGEDHVEWPPRSPDLTSPDFYLWGFLKNSVYADAPTTRENMMQRIINTCRGIPRHVLLSTVGSFERRIQLCIRHHGGIFEHLIR
;
A
#
# COMPACT_ATOMS: atom_id res chain seq x y z
N MET A 1 -31.25 26.70 8.98
CA MET A 1 -31.48 27.58 7.81
C MET A 1 -31.04 26.85 6.55
N THR A 2 -31.94 26.31 5.74
CA THR A 2 -31.65 25.54 4.51
C THR A 2 -30.94 26.43 3.48
N ILE A 3 -29.83 25.99 2.86
CA ILE A 3 -29.16 26.70 1.76
C ILE A 3 -29.80 26.19 0.49
N GLU A 4 -30.43 27.09 -0.26
CA GLU A 4 -30.97 26.80 -1.58
C GLU A 4 -29.85 26.92 -2.63
N ARG A 5 -29.98 26.20 -3.75
CA ARG A 5 -28.99 26.20 -4.84
C ARG A 5 -28.69 27.60 -5.43
N ASN A 6 -29.59 28.56 -5.24
CA ASN A 6 -29.49 29.93 -5.76
C ASN A 6 -28.98 30.95 -4.72
N ASP A 7 -28.44 30.49 -3.60
CA ASP A 7 -27.86 31.39 -2.59
C ASP A 7 -26.59 32.08 -3.15
N PRO A 8 -26.50 33.43 -3.15
CA PRO A 8 -25.36 34.15 -3.73
C PRO A 8 -24.02 33.78 -3.06
N ARG A 9 -24.04 33.29 -1.82
CA ARG A 9 -22.86 32.79 -1.10
C ARG A 9 -22.26 31.54 -1.76
N VAL A 10 -23.09 30.73 -2.43
CA VAL A 10 -22.63 29.55 -3.18
C VAL A 10 -21.67 29.98 -4.29
N LEU A 11 -22.06 30.96 -5.09
CA LEU A 11 -21.25 31.45 -6.21
C LEU A 11 -19.90 31.98 -5.74
N VAL A 12 -19.89 32.75 -4.64
CA VAL A 12 -18.66 33.32 -4.05
C VAL A 12 -17.73 32.22 -3.56
N VAL A 13 -18.23 31.23 -2.81
CA VAL A 13 -17.42 30.11 -2.31
C VAL A 13 -16.85 29.27 -3.45
N LEU A 14 -17.66 28.95 -4.47
CA LEU A 14 -17.21 28.14 -5.61
C LEU A 14 -16.18 28.88 -6.48
N ALA A 15 -16.36 30.19 -6.70
CA ALA A 15 -15.38 31.00 -7.43
C ALA A 15 -14.03 31.08 -6.71
N MET A 16 -14.04 31.20 -5.39
CA MET A 16 -12.80 31.21 -4.58
C MET A 16 -12.05 29.87 -4.64
N ILE A 17 -12.77 28.74 -4.59
CA ILE A 17 -12.17 27.41 -4.73
C ILE A 17 -11.64 27.17 -6.15
N TYR A 18 -12.34 27.70 -7.16
CA TYR A 18 -11.91 27.60 -8.56
C TYR A 18 -10.62 28.39 -8.82
N LEU A 19 -10.51 29.60 -8.26
CA LEU A 19 -9.34 30.47 -8.44
C LEU A 19 -8.12 30.02 -7.62
N ASP A 20 -8.34 29.35 -6.48
CA ASP A 20 -7.29 28.82 -5.61
C ASP A 20 -7.74 27.47 -5.02
N PRO A 21 -7.44 26.34 -5.67
CA PRO A 21 -7.80 25.01 -5.19
C PRO A 21 -7.16 24.63 -3.84
N HIS A 22 -6.16 25.38 -3.36
CA HIS A 22 -5.49 25.18 -2.07
C HIS A 22 -6.09 26.02 -0.94
N ILE A 23 -7.10 26.85 -1.22
CA ILE A 23 -7.70 27.75 -0.25
C ILE A 23 -8.42 26.97 0.88
N SER A 24 -8.03 27.23 2.12
CA SER A 24 -8.68 26.61 3.27
C SER A 24 -10.04 27.25 3.57
N ILE A 25 -10.96 26.50 4.18
CA ILE A 25 -12.26 27.01 4.66
C ILE A 25 -12.08 28.23 5.58
N ARG A 26 -11.00 28.26 6.37
CA ARG A 26 -10.65 29.40 7.23
C ARG A 26 -10.28 30.65 6.41
N GLN A 27 -9.53 30.49 5.33
CA GLN A 27 -9.19 31.60 4.44
C GLN A 27 -10.41 32.08 3.64
N ILE A 28 -11.32 31.18 3.23
CA ILE A 28 -12.59 31.57 2.59
C ILE A 28 -13.40 32.45 3.55
N GLU A 29 -13.55 32.05 4.82
CA GLU A 29 -14.24 32.87 5.82
C GLU A 29 -13.60 34.26 5.98
N VAL A 30 -12.28 34.32 6.16
CA VAL A 30 -11.55 35.59 6.35
C VAL A 30 -11.72 36.52 5.14
N ARG A 31 -11.72 35.98 3.92
CA ARG A 31 -11.77 36.77 2.68
C ARG A 31 -13.19 37.12 2.23
N SER A 32 -14.18 36.28 2.52
CA SER A 32 -15.56 36.45 2.06
C SER A 32 -16.54 36.88 3.15
N GLY A 33 -16.15 36.80 4.42
CA GLY A 33 -17.03 37.00 5.58
C GLY A 33 -18.06 35.88 5.78
N ILE A 34 -18.04 34.83 4.96
CA ILE A 34 -19.00 33.72 5.04
C ILE A 34 -18.58 32.78 6.18
N PRO A 35 -19.45 32.49 7.16
CA PRO A 35 -19.11 31.64 8.29
C PRO A 35 -18.65 30.24 7.87
N ARG A 36 -17.65 29.67 8.54
CA ARG A 36 -17.09 28.34 8.19
C ARG A 36 -18.12 27.24 8.02
N GLU A 37 -19.15 27.19 8.87
CA GLU A 37 -20.20 26.17 8.77
C GLU A 37 -21.03 26.32 7.48
N THR A 38 -21.20 27.56 7.00
CA THR A 38 -21.86 27.85 5.72
C THR A 38 -20.97 27.40 4.56
N VAL A 39 -19.66 27.71 4.60
CA VAL A 39 -18.68 27.25 3.60
C VAL A 39 -18.64 25.72 3.54
N ARG A 40 -18.56 25.02 4.69
CA ARG A 40 -18.59 23.55 4.77
C ARG A 40 -19.84 22.95 4.15
N ARG A 41 -20.99 23.58 4.39
CA ARG A 41 -22.25 23.09 3.84
C ARG A 41 -22.32 23.27 2.33
N ILE A 42 -21.83 24.40 1.82
CA ILE A 42 -21.73 24.66 0.38
C ILE A 42 -20.77 23.67 -0.29
N THR A 43 -19.58 23.46 0.26
CA THR A 43 -18.63 22.49 -0.33
C THR A 43 -19.18 21.06 -0.33
N ARG A 44 -19.87 20.64 0.74
CA ARG A 44 -20.58 19.34 0.80
C ARG A 44 -21.71 19.25 -0.22
N LEU A 45 -22.54 20.28 -0.35
CA LEU A 45 -23.66 20.32 -1.31
C LEU A 45 -23.16 20.18 -2.76
N HIS A 46 -22.01 20.78 -3.08
CA HIS A 46 -21.40 20.78 -4.39
C HIS A 46 -20.32 19.70 -4.59
N ARG A 47 -20.20 18.75 -3.64
CA ARG A 47 -19.26 17.60 -3.70
C ARG A 47 -17.79 18.00 -3.86
N TYR A 48 -17.39 19.15 -3.32
CA TYR A 48 -15.98 19.49 -3.17
C TYR A 48 -15.43 18.79 -1.93
N HIS A 49 -14.47 17.88 -2.17
CA HIS A 49 -13.77 17.14 -1.12
C HIS A 49 -12.35 17.70 -0.95
N PRO A 50 -11.85 17.85 0.29
CA PRO A 50 -10.44 18.14 0.51
C PRO A 50 -9.62 16.93 0.05
N TYR A 51 -8.71 17.13 -0.90
CA TYR A 51 -7.78 16.10 -1.35
C TYR A 51 -6.51 16.18 -0.50
N HIS A 52 -6.09 15.04 0.06
CA HIS A 52 -4.77 14.92 0.65
C HIS A 52 -3.74 14.79 -0.47
N ILE A 53 -2.70 15.63 -0.44
CA ILE A 53 -1.55 15.51 -1.35
C ILE A 53 -0.81 14.21 -1.02
N THR A 54 -0.70 13.31 -1.99
CA THR A 54 0.12 12.11 -1.90
C THR A 54 1.58 12.48 -2.13
N LEU A 55 2.41 12.33 -1.11
CA LEU A 55 3.87 12.49 -1.23
C LEU A 55 4.47 11.16 -1.68
N THR A 56 4.56 10.94 -2.99
CA THR A 56 5.31 9.82 -3.56
C THR A 56 6.80 10.16 -3.60
N GLN A 57 7.68 9.15 -3.50
CA GLN A 57 9.10 9.37 -3.81
C GLN A 57 9.23 9.86 -5.25
N GLU A 58 10.13 10.81 -5.48
CA GLU A 58 10.43 11.30 -6.83
C GLU A 58 10.99 10.15 -7.67
N LEU A 59 10.32 9.90 -8.79
CA LEU A 59 10.75 8.93 -9.79
C LEU A 59 11.69 9.64 -10.77
N THR A 60 12.79 8.99 -11.09
CA THR A 60 13.72 9.42 -12.13
C THR A 60 13.33 8.79 -13.47
N GLU A 61 13.87 9.32 -14.58
CA GLU A 61 13.64 8.75 -15.92
C GLU A 61 13.98 7.25 -16.00
N ARG A 62 15.05 6.84 -15.30
CA ARG A 62 15.45 5.43 -15.21
C ARG A 62 14.41 4.57 -14.48
N ASP A 63 13.70 5.12 -13.49
CA ASP A 63 12.61 4.39 -12.86
C ASP A 63 11.45 4.21 -13.83
N PHE A 64 11.11 5.24 -14.62
CA PHE A 64 10.04 5.14 -15.63
C PHE A 64 10.32 4.01 -16.61
N GLU A 65 11.53 3.92 -17.14
CA GLU A 65 11.93 2.84 -18.05
C GLU A 65 11.79 1.45 -17.41
N ARG A 66 12.27 1.30 -16.17
CA ARG A 66 12.21 0.02 -15.44
C ARG A 66 10.77 -0.37 -15.11
N ARG A 67 9.96 0.58 -14.66
CA ARG A 67 8.53 0.41 -14.41
C ARG A 67 7.80 0.00 -15.68
N LEU A 68 8.06 0.69 -16.79
CA LEU A 68 7.46 0.38 -18.08
C LEU A 68 7.84 -1.01 -18.56
N ARG A 69 9.13 -1.38 -18.49
CA ARG A 69 9.63 -2.72 -18.85
C ARG A 69 8.94 -3.82 -18.05
N PHE A 70 8.86 -3.67 -16.73
CA PHE A 70 8.15 -4.63 -15.88
C PHE A 70 6.67 -4.74 -16.25
N CYS A 71 6.01 -3.60 -16.48
CA CYS A 71 4.59 -3.59 -16.81
C CYS A 71 4.30 -4.20 -18.18
N GLN A 72 5.16 -3.99 -19.17
CA GLN A 72 5.07 -4.63 -20.48
C GLN A 72 5.26 -6.16 -20.37
N TRP A 73 6.28 -6.61 -19.65
CA TRP A 73 6.45 -8.03 -19.33
C TRP A 73 5.20 -8.60 -18.64
N ALA A 74 4.66 -7.91 -17.63
CA ALA A 74 3.45 -8.31 -16.93
C ALA A 74 2.25 -8.44 -17.89
N GLN A 75 2.09 -7.50 -18.83
CA GLN A 75 1.05 -7.55 -19.84
C GLN A 75 1.21 -8.76 -20.77
N GLU A 76 2.43 -9.09 -21.21
CA GLU A 76 2.70 -10.28 -22.01
C GLU A 76 2.38 -11.57 -21.24
N ARG A 77 2.71 -11.65 -19.94
CA ARG A 77 2.32 -12.79 -19.10
C ARG A 77 0.82 -12.97 -19.03
N LEU A 78 0.07 -11.86 -18.87
CA LEU A 78 -1.40 -11.87 -18.84
C LEU A 78 -2.04 -12.29 -20.17
N GLN A 79 -1.43 -11.93 -21.30
CA GLN A 79 -1.90 -12.37 -22.62
C GLN A 79 -1.77 -13.90 -22.78
N ASN A 80 -0.73 -14.50 -22.21
CA ASN A 80 -0.48 -15.93 -22.28
C ASN A 80 -1.26 -16.74 -21.23
N ASP A 81 -1.34 -16.23 -20.00
CA ASP A 81 -2.10 -16.81 -18.89
C ASP A 81 -2.85 -15.69 -18.15
N PRO A 82 -4.16 -15.50 -18.41
CA PRO A 82 -4.97 -14.47 -17.75
C PRO A 82 -5.06 -14.63 -16.24
N HIS A 83 -4.64 -15.78 -15.69
CA HIS A 83 -4.65 -16.05 -14.26
C HIS A 83 -3.24 -15.98 -13.64
N PHE A 84 -2.21 -15.61 -14.42
CA PHE A 84 -0.82 -15.63 -13.98
C PHE A 84 -0.60 -14.93 -12.63
N PHE A 85 -1.10 -13.70 -12.48
CA PHE A 85 -0.92 -12.91 -11.26
C PHE A 85 -1.74 -13.41 -10.06
N ARG A 86 -2.67 -14.35 -10.24
CA ARG A 86 -3.23 -15.08 -9.08
C ARG A 86 -2.19 -15.94 -8.39
N TYR A 87 -1.15 -16.36 -9.10
CA TYR A 87 -0.09 -17.23 -8.59
C TYR A 87 1.22 -16.49 -8.29
N VAL A 88 1.24 -15.15 -8.39
CA VAL A 88 2.37 -14.35 -7.89
C VAL A 88 2.07 -13.96 -6.45
N MET A 89 2.96 -14.34 -5.52
CA MET A 89 2.89 -13.92 -4.14
C MET A 89 3.56 -12.56 -3.99
N PHE A 90 2.75 -11.51 -3.89
CA PHE A 90 3.23 -10.18 -3.53
C PHE A 90 3.44 -10.13 -2.02
N SER A 91 4.62 -9.71 -1.59
CA SER A 91 4.98 -9.65 -0.18
C SER A 91 5.78 -8.40 0.14
N ASP A 92 5.69 -7.97 1.40
CA ASP A 92 6.36 -6.77 1.88
C ASP A 92 6.43 -6.78 3.42
N GLU A 93 7.18 -5.83 3.97
CA GLU A 93 7.26 -5.54 5.40
C GLU A 93 6.71 -4.15 5.75
N ALA A 94 5.89 -4.09 6.81
CA ALA A 94 5.47 -2.82 7.40
C ALA A 94 5.85 -2.70 8.87
N THR A 95 6.32 -1.52 9.24
CA THR A 95 6.58 -1.16 10.64
C THR A 95 5.34 -0.56 11.29
N PHE A 96 4.98 -1.11 12.45
CA PHE A 96 3.95 -0.58 13.34
C PHE A 96 4.61 0.03 14.58
N HIS A 97 4.23 1.26 14.94
CA HIS A 97 4.77 1.98 16.09
C HIS A 97 3.69 2.10 17.16
N ASN A 98 4.07 1.93 18.42
CA ASN A 98 3.15 2.10 19.55
C ASN A 98 2.61 3.52 19.70
N THR A 99 3.37 4.52 19.23
CA THR A 99 2.95 5.93 19.17
C THR A 99 1.89 6.21 18.11
N GLY A 100 1.55 5.22 17.25
CA GLY A 100 0.63 5.41 16.14
C GLY A 100 1.17 6.36 15.07
N GLN A 101 2.48 6.63 15.04
CA GLN A 101 3.09 7.36 13.94
C GLN A 101 2.89 6.58 12.64
N LEU A 102 1.94 7.06 11.84
CA LEU A 102 1.72 6.58 10.50
C LEU A 102 2.85 7.12 9.63
N ASN A 103 3.74 6.24 9.16
CA ASN A 103 4.68 6.59 8.10
C ASN A 103 3.87 7.04 6.88
N ARG A 104 3.84 8.37 6.65
CA ARG A 104 3.10 9.02 5.56
C ARG A 104 3.55 8.56 4.17
N HIS A 105 4.77 8.03 4.06
CA HIS A 105 5.33 7.47 2.83
C HIS A 105 4.87 6.04 2.51
N ASN A 106 4.44 5.25 3.50
CA ASN A 106 4.03 3.84 3.35
C ASN A 106 2.57 3.59 3.78
N SER A 107 1.75 4.65 3.84
CA SER A 107 0.37 4.56 4.32
C SER A 107 -0.51 5.44 3.45
N HIS A 108 -0.85 4.95 2.26
CA HIS A 108 -1.88 5.56 1.41
C HIS A 108 -3.22 5.46 2.15
N TYR A 109 -3.70 6.59 2.64
CA TYR A 109 -4.99 6.68 3.33
C TYR A 109 -6.10 6.97 2.32
N TRP A 110 -6.87 5.95 1.99
CA TRP A 110 -8.19 6.12 1.38
C TRP A 110 -9.24 6.02 2.49
N SER A 111 -9.60 7.16 3.08
CA SER A 111 -10.77 7.24 3.97
C SER A 111 -11.76 8.25 3.42
N ILE A 112 -13.02 7.84 3.30
CA ILE A 112 -14.14 8.70 2.88
C ILE A 112 -14.44 9.77 3.95
N GLU A 113 -14.07 9.48 5.21
CA GLU A 113 -14.27 10.38 6.35
C GLU A 113 -12.95 10.68 7.07
N ASN A 114 -12.74 11.93 7.49
CA ASN A 114 -11.61 12.31 8.31
C ASN A 114 -11.75 11.65 9.69
N PRO A 115 -10.82 10.77 10.11
CA PRO A 115 -11.00 9.99 11.33
C PRO A 115 -10.85 10.80 12.63
N HIS A 116 -10.59 12.12 12.57
CA HIS A 116 -10.53 13.03 13.72
C HIS A 116 -9.66 12.49 14.88
N TRP A 117 -8.48 11.98 14.56
CA TRP A 117 -7.56 11.46 15.56
C TRP A 117 -6.81 12.58 16.26
N THR A 118 -7.11 12.75 17.55
CA THR A 118 -6.26 13.49 18.49
C THR A 118 -5.73 12.46 19.49
N ARG A 119 -4.41 12.25 19.52
CA ARG A 119 -3.77 11.31 20.44
C ARG A 119 -2.65 12.00 21.22
N ALA A 120 -2.64 11.80 22.53
CA ALA A 120 -1.46 12.03 23.34
C ALA A 120 -0.43 10.94 23.00
N VAL A 121 0.75 11.35 22.55
CA VAL A 121 1.86 10.44 22.26
C VAL A 121 2.72 10.36 23.51
N ASP A 122 2.84 9.18 24.12
CA ASP A 122 3.88 8.95 25.12
C ASP A 122 5.22 8.83 24.40
N HIS A 123 6.05 9.86 24.51
CA HIS A 123 7.36 9.92 23.89
C HIS A 123 8.43 9.13 24.65
N GLN A 124 8.17 8.67 25.89
CA GLN A 124 9.19 8.09 26.77
C GLN A 124 9.43 6.60 26.53
N HIS A 125 8.45 5.84 26.02
CA HIS A 125 8.59 4.40 25.76
C HIS A 125 8.23 4.05 24.30
N GLN A 126 9.14 4.31 23.36
CA GLN A 126 8.92 4.03 21.94
C GLN A 126 9.38 2.61 21.57
N TRP A 127 8.49 1.83 20.94
CA TRP A 127 8.82 0.54 20.36
C TRP A 127 8.08 0.32 19.04
N SER A 128 8.61 -0.58 18.22
CA SER A 128 8.04 -0.92 16.92
C SER A 128 8.03 -2.42 16.66
N LEU A 129 7.09 -2.83 15.82
CA LEU A 129 6.97 -4.18 15.28
C LEU A 129 7.20 -4.13 13.78
N VAL A 130 8.09 -4.96 13.25
CA VAL A 130 8.20 -5.16 11.80
C VAL A 130 7.43 -6.43 11.45
N VAL A 131 6.45 -6.27 10.57
CA VAL A 131 5.49 -7.31 10.21
C VAL A 131 5.64 -7.63 8.74
N TRP A 132 5.82 -8.89 8.40
CA TRP A 132 5.78 -9.39 7.03
C TRP A 132 4.43 -10.04 6.73
N CYS A 133 3.92 -9.80 5.53
CA CYS A 133 2.76 -10.51 4.99
C CYS A 133 2.93 -10.75 3.49
N GLY A 134 2.39 -11.86 3.00
CA GLY A 134 2.29 -12.18 1.57
C GLY A 134 0.84 -12.40 1.15
N ILE A 135 0.49 -12.07 -0.09
CA ILE A 135 -0.83 -12.34 -0.66
C ILE A 135 -0.67 -13.16 -1.93
N VAL A 136 -1.29 -14.34 -1.99
CA VAL A 136 -1.28 -15.21 -3.17
C VAL A 136 -2.60 -15.96 -3.33
N ASN A 137 -3.20 -15.91 -4.53
CA ASN A 137 -4.41 -16.65 -4.89
C ASN A 137 -5.56 -16.54 -3.86
N GLY A 138 -5.71 -15.40 -3.19
CA GLY A 138 -6.72 -15.18 -2.15
C GLY A 138 -6.33 -15.69 -0.75
N TYR A 139 -5.14 -16.23 -0.57
CA TYR A 139 -4.56 -16.53 0.73
C TYR A 139 -3.75 -15.32 1.23
N LEU A 140 -3.86 -15.05 2.52
CA LEU A 140 -2.96 -14.17 3.25
C LEU A 140 -1.96 -15.05 3.99
N ILE A 141 -0.68 -14.86 3.71
CA ILE A 141 0.45 -15.58 4.30
C ILE A 141 1.04 -14.70 5.39
N GLY A 142 1.23 -15.28 6.58
CA GLY A 142 1.54 -14.51 7.79
C GLY A 142 0.27 -14.10 8.56
N PRO A 143 0.34 -13.06 9.41
CA PRO A 143 1.48 -12.18 9.63
C PRO A 143 2.67 -12.89 10.29
N TYR A 144 3.89 -12.56 9.86
CA TYR A 144 5.13 -12.94 10.54
C TYR A 144 5.75 -11.71 11.21
N PHE A 145 6.24 -11.86 12.43
CA PHE A 145 6.79 -10.75 13.22
C PHE A 145 8.30 -10.92 13.35
N PHE A 146 9.06 -9.99 12.79
CA PHE A 146 10.50 -9.96 12.99
C PHE A 146 10.84 -9.39 14.37
N ASP A 147 11.82 -10.00 15.05
CA ASP A 147 12.32 -9.45 16.31
C ASP A 147 13.39 -8.37 16.08
N GLY A 148 12.96 -7.16 15.77
CA GLY A 148 13.82 -6.02 15.44
C GLY A 148 14.00 -5.84 13.93
N ASN A 149 15.08 -5.16 13.51
CA ASN A 149 15.29 -4.83 12.10
C ASN A 149 15.53 -6.09 11.23
N VAL A 150 15.00 -6.05 10.02
CA VAL A 150 15.23 -7.08 8.99
C VAL A 150 16.60 -6.84 8.37
N ASN A 151 17.51 -7.77 8.64
CA ASN A 151 18.81 -7.83 7.96
C ASN A 151 18.84 -9.08 7.06
N ARG A 152 19.91 -9.23 6.28
CA ARG A 152 20.05 -10.34 5.33
C ARG A 152 19.91 -11.72 5.99
N ASP A 153 20.48 -11.91 7.19
CA ASP A 153 20.55 -13.23 7.85
C ASP A 153 19.16 -13.62 8.38
N ARG A 154 18.45 -12.66 8.97
CA ARG A 154 17.07 -12.84 9.45
C ARG A 154 16.10 -13.08 8.30
N TYR A 155 16.26 -12.34 7.21
CA TYR A 155 15.41 -12.51 6.04
C TYR A 155 15.63 -13.87 5.38
N LEU A 156 16.89 -14.29 5.21
CA LEU A 156 17.21 -15.62 4.68
C LEU A 156 16.69 -16.74 5.60
N HIS A 157 16.86 -16.59 6.92
CA HIS A 157 16.33 -17.53 7.90
C HIS A 157 14.80 -17.64 7.79
N PHE A 158 14.10 -16.51 7.70
CA PHE A 158 12.66 -16.47 7.48
C PHE A 158 12.26 -17.21 6.20
N LEU A 159 12.90 -16.90 5.06
CA LEU A 159 12.61 -17.56 3.78
C LEU A 159 12.83 -19.07 3.82
N THR A 160 13.85 -19.52 4.55
CA THR A 160 14.27 -20.92 4.58
C THR A 160 13.45 -21.76 5.56
N ASN A 161 13.13 -21.20 6.73
CA ASN A 161 12.63 -21.97 7.87
C ASN A 161 11.18 -21.63 8.24
N GLU A 162 10.75 -20.39 8.03
CA GLU A 162 9.45 -19.91 8.52
C GLU A 162 8.41 -19.83 7.40
N LEU A 163 8.80 -19.27 6.24
CA LEU A 163 7.90 -19.15 5.09
C LEU A 163 7.30 -20.49 4.65
N PRO A 164 8.04 -21.62 4.60
CA PRO A 164 7.45 -22.92 4.26
C PRO A 164 6.31 -23.33 5.19
N ASN A 165 6.45 -23.07 6.50
CA ASN A 165 5.43 -23.38 7.51
C ASN A 165 4.18 -22.51 7.29
N LEU A 166 4.37 -21.22 7.01
CA LEU A 166 3.26 -20.30 6.70
C LEU A 166 2.49 -20.67 5.42
N LEU A 167 3.11 -21.46 4.54
CA LEU A 167 2.52 -21.91 3.28
C LEU A 167 1.81 -23.27 3.41
N GLU A 168 1.84 -23.95 4.55
CA GLU A 168 1.25 -25.29 4.70
C GLU A 168 -0.25 -25.33 4.37
N ASP A 169 -1.00 -24.31 4.80
CA ASP A 169 -2.43 -24.17 4.54
C ASP A 169 -2.76 -23.74 3.08
N VAL A 170 -1.74 -23.42 2.29
CA VAL A 170 -1.90 -23.08 0.87
C VAL A 170 -1.97 -24.36 0.05
N ASN A 171 -3.05 -24.48 -0.74
CA ASN A 171 -3.25 -25.66 -1.58
C ASN A 171 -2.06 -25.91 -2.52
N ILE A 172 -1.76 -27.20 -2.76
CA ILE A 172 -0.59 -27.64 -3.51
C ILE A 172 -0.52 -27.05 -4.93
N LYS A 173 -1.68 -26.90 -5.61
CA LYS A 173 -1.74 -26.33 -6.96
C LYS A 173 -1.25 -24.89 -6.99
N THR A 174 -1.54 -24.12 -5.95
CA THR A 174 -1.07 -22.74 -5.81
C THR A 174 0.43 -22.73 -5.55
N ARG A 175 0.92 -23.51 -4.58
CA ARG A 175 2.36 -23.58 -4.23
C ARG A 175 3.23 -24.02 -5.42
N MET A 176 2.79 -25.02 -6.19
CA MET A 176 3.54 -25.52 -7.35
C MET A 176 3.66 -24.49 -8.48
N ARG A 177 2.68 -23.60 -8.65
CA ARG A 177 2.70 -22.54 -9.67
C ARG A 177 3.24 -21.22 -9.14
N MET A 178 3.46 -21.12 -7.83
CA MET A 178 3.72 -19.85 -7.16
C MET A 178 5.00 -19.19 -7.69
N TRP A 179 4.93 -17.88 -7.86
CA TRP A 179 6.08 -17.00 -8.00
C TRP A 179 6.25 -16.21 -6.70
N LEU A 180 7.48 -15.97 -6.27
CA LEU A 180 7.75 -15.09 -5.13
C LEU A 180 8.08 -13.68 -5.62
N GLN A 181 7.40 -12.66 -5.12
CA GLN A 181 7.79 -11.27 -5.32
C GLN A 181 8.23 -10.64 -3.98
N HIS A 182 9.35 -9.92 -4.03
CA HIS A 182 9.81 -9.04 -2.96
C HIS A 182 10.42 -7.76 -3.54
N ASP A 183 10.58 -6.74 -2.69
CA ASP A 183 11.04 -5.42 -3.13
C ASP A 183 12.58 -5.33 -3.22
N GLY A 184 13.08 -4.11 -3.39
CA GLY A 184 14.51 -3.82 -3.51
C GLY A 184 15.27 -3.61 -2.19
N ALA A 185 14.69 -3.93 -1.02
CA ALA A 185 15.32 -3.66 0.26
C ALA A 185 16.73 -4.29 0.37
N PRO A 186 17.69 -3.66 1.07
CA PRO A 186 19.06 -4.17 1.14
C PRO A 186 19.17 -5.62 1.63
N ALA A 187 18.30 -6.06 2.54
CA ALA A 187 18.26 -7.44 3.02
C ALA A 187 17.89 -8.44 1.91
N HIS A 188 17.02 -8.04 0.98
CA HIS A 188 16.51 -8.87 -0.11
C HIS A 188 17.52 -9.04 -1.24
N ARG A 189 18.46 -8.09 -1.36
CA ARG A 189 19.48 -8.04 -2.43
C ARG A 189 20.79 -8.74 -2.07
N SER A 190 20.89 -9.41 -0.92
CA SER A 190 22.12 -10.15 -0.59
C SER A 190 22.33 -11.33 -1.55
N LEU A 191 23.59 -11.74 -1.76
CA LEU A 191 23.89 -12.86 -2.64
C LEU A 191 23.30 -14.16 -2.11
N ASP A 192 23.41 -14.42 -0.80
CA ASP A 192 22.87 -15.64 -0.18
C ASP A 192 21.35 -15.76 -0.34
N VAL A 193 20.62 -14.63 -0.28
CA VAL A 193 19.18 -14.61 -0.54
C VAL A 193 18.89 -14.92 -2.00
N GLN A 194 19.62 -14.29 -2.93
CA GLN A 194 19.45 -14.56 -4.36
C GLN A 194 19.77 -16.02 -4.73
N ASP A 195 20.83 -16.58 -4.17
CA ASP A 195 21.22 -17.97 -4.40
C ASP A 195 20.15 -18.94 -3.88
N PHE A 196 19.60 -18.68 -2.69
CA PHE A 196 18.47 -19.43 -2.17
C PHE A 196 17.24 -19.34 -3.09
N LEU A 197 16.91 -18.15 -3.59
CA LEU A 197 15.76 -17.94 -4.48
C LEU A 197 15.95 -18.64 -5.83
N ASN A 198 17.15 -18.58 -6.40
CA ASN A 198 17.50 -19.28 -7.64
C ASN A 198 17.41 -20.80 -7.48
N GLN A 199 17.82 -21.34 -6.33
CA GLN A 199 17.70 -22.78 -6.06
C GLN A 199 16.25 -23.22 -5.81
N THR A 200 15.52 -22.44 -5.02
CA THR A 200 14.19 -22.83 -4.51
C THR A 200 13.06 -22.51 -5.51
N TYR A 201 13.08 -21.30 -6.08
CA TYR A 201 12.04 -20.82 -6.98
C TYR A 201 12.46 -20.84 -8.45
N ARG A 202 13.78 -20.91 -8.74
CA ARG A 202 14.36 -20.88 -10.09
C ARG A 202 13.90 -19.62 -10.83
N ASN A 203 13.49 -19.74 -12.09
CA ASN A 203 12.93 -18.64 -12.88
C ASN A 203 11.53 -18.18 -12.43
N ARG A 204 11.15 -18.36 -11.15
CA ARG A 204 9.84 -17.98 -10.59
C ARG A 204 9.97 -17.06 -9.39
N TRP A 205 10.90 -16.11 -9.43
CA TRP A 205 10.89 -15.01 -8.48
C TRP A 205 11.09 -13.67 -9.19
N ILE A 206 10.56 -12.62 -8.55
CA ILE A 206 10.53 -11.25 -9.04
C ILE A 206 11.14 -10.36 -7.94
N GLY A 207 12.21 -9.66 -8.25
CA GLY A 207 12.97 -8.90 -7.25
C GLY A 207 14.12 -8.14 -7.86
N ILE A 208 15.01 -7.60 -7.03
CA ILE A 208 16.24 -6.96 -7.49
C ILE A 208 17.41 -7.91 -7.25
N GLY A 209 17.90 -8.54 -8.32
CA GLY A 209 19.04 -9.47 -8.27
C GLY A 209 20.08 -9.22 -9.35
N ARG A 210 21.09 -10.09 -9.37
CA ARG A 210 22.11 -10.19 -10.43
C ARG A 210 21.79 -11.41 -11.30
N GLY A 211 22.11 -11.32 -12.59
CA GLY A 211 21.89 -12.42 -13.53
C GLY A 211 20.49 -12.44 -14.14
N GLU A 212 20.24 -13.43 -15.01
CA GLU A 212 19.05 -13.53 -15.86
C GLU A 212 17.99 -14.49 -15.30
N ASP A 213 18.26 -15.14 -14.18
CA ASP A 213 17.39 -16.18 -13.58
C ASP A 213 16.15 -15.63 -12.83
N HIS A 214 15.87 -14.33 -12.97
CA HIS A 214 14.77 -13.64 -12.29
C HIS A 214 14.18 -12.52 -13.15
N VAL A 215 13.00 -12.05 -12.76
CA VAL A 215 12.38 -10.86 -13.35
C VAL A 215 12.69 -9.66 -12.47
N GLU A 216 13.26 -8.61 -13.06
CA GLU A 216 13.59 -7.37 -12.33
C GLU A 216 12.32 -6.70 -11.81
N TRP A 217 12.22 -6.53 -10.49
CA TRP A 217 11.20 -5.70 -9.86
C TRP A 217 11.56 -4.21 -10.02
N PRO A 218 10.63 -3.35 -10.48
CA PRO A 218 10.92 -1.94 -10.66
C PRO A 218 11.11 -1.26 -9.30
N PRO A 219 12.22 -0.52 -9.08
CA PRO A 219 12.42 0.26 -7.86
C PRO A 219 11.28 1.25 -7.62
N ARG A 220 11.06 1.62 -6.35
CA ARG A 220 10.13 2.70 -5.95
C ARG A 220 8.72 2.54 -6.53
N SER A 221 8.21 1.31 -6.51
CA SER A 221 6.90 0.95 -7.06
C SER A 221 5.95 0.35 -6.02
N PRO A 222 5.71 1.02 -4.87
CA PRO A 222 4.74 0.54 -3.88
C PRO A 222 3.31 0.52 -4.45
N ASP A 223 3.04 1.37 -5.44
CA ASP A 223 1.77 1.39 -6.16
C ASP A 223 1.52 0.14 -7.03
N LEU A 224 2.49 -0.78 -7.12
CA LEU A 224 2.41 -2.06 -7.81
C LEU A 224 2.47 -3.28 -6.87
N THR A 225 2.47 -3.14 -5.53
CA THR A 225 2.38 -4.29 -4.61
C THR A 225 1.06 -4.28 -3.85
N SER A 226 0.38 -5.43 -3.76
CA SER A 226 -0.88 -5.50 -3.00
C SER A 226 -0.74 -5.28 -1.50
N PRO A 227 0.38 -5.62 -0.83
CA PRO A 227 0.61 -5.19 0.53
C PRO A 227 0.56 -3.66 0.69
N ASP A 228 1.27 -2.91 -0.16
CA ASP A 228 1.37 -1.45 -0.07
C ASP A 228 0.08 -0.73 -0.41
N PHE A 229 -0.51 -1.03 -1.57
CA PHE A 229 -1.68 -0.28 -2.03
C PHE A 229 -2.98 -0.65 -1.29
N TYR A 230 -2.98 -1.74 -0.51
CA TYR A 230 -4.17 -2.25 0.17
C TYR A 230 -3.92 -2.67 1.62
N LEU A 231 -3.12 -3.72 1.84
CA LEU A 231 -3.08 -4.42 3.13
C LEU A 231 -2.64 -3.51 4.28
N TRP A 232 -1.54 -2.78 4.10
CA TRP A 232 -0.97 -1.98 5.18
C TRP A 232 -1.87 -0.83 5.60
N GLY A 233 -2.54 -0.17 4.66
CA GLY A 233 -3.57 0.82 4.96
C GLY A 233 -4.71 0.20 5.77
N PHE A 234 -5.25 -0.93 5.31
CA PHE A 234 -6.34 -1.64 5.99
C PHE A 234 -5.98 -2.08 7.42
N LEU A 235 -4.81 -2.70 7.60
CA LEU A 235 -4.33 -3.16 8.90
C LEU A 235 -4.07 -2.00 9.85
N LYS A 236 -3.40 -0.94 9.39
CA LYS A 236 -3.14 0.24 10.23
C LYS A 236 -4.44 0.92 10.65
N ASN A 237 -5.43 1.05 9.76
CA ASN A 237 -6.73 1.61 10.10
C ASN A 237 -7.43 0.82 11.21
N SER A 238 -7.39 -0.51 11.12
CA SER A 238 -8.05 -1.40 12.08
C SER A 238 -7.30 -1.47 13.42
N VAL A 239 -5.99 -1.66 13.38
CA VAL A 239 -5.14 -1.86 14.58
C VAL A 239 -5.05 -0.59 15.41
N TYR A 240 -4.98 0.57 14.75
CA TYR A 240 -4.91 1.86 15.40
C TYR A 240 -6.27 2.51 15.67
N ALA A 241 -7.40 1.85 15.38
CA ALA A 241 -8.72 2.35 15.77
C ALA A 241 -8.77 2.63 17.28
N ASP A 242 -8.26 1.68 18.07
CA ASP A 242 -8.04 1.84 19.50
C ASP A 242 -6.56 2.08 19.82
N ALA A 243 -6.27 2.74 20.94
CA ALA A 243 -4.89 2.90 21.37
C ALA A 243 -4.28 1.50 21.66
N PRO A 244 -3.12 1.16 21.09
CA PRO A 244 -2.43 -0.07 21.45
C PRO A 244 -1.88 0.07 22.87
N THR A 245 -2.09 -0.93 23.72
CA THR A 245 -1.62 -0.91 25.12
C THR A 245 -0.26 -1.57 25.30
N THR A 246 -0.03 -2.72 24.66
CA THR A 246 1.24 -3.48 24.72
C THR A 246 1.65 -4.03 23.35
N ARG A 247 2.89 -4.53 23.24
CA ARG A 247 3.41 -5.18 22.03
C ARG A 247 2.56 -6.39 21.65
N GLU A 248 2.22 -7.21 22.63
CA GLU A 248 1.42 -8.43 22.50
C GLU A 248 -0.01 -8.09 22.08
N ASN A 249 -0.60 -7.03 22.67
CA ASN A 249 -1.92 -6.56 22.27
C ASN A 249 -1.94 -6.12 20.79
N MET A 250 -0.91 -5.39 20.34
CA MET A 250 -0.79 -4.99 18.94
C MET A 250 -0.62 -6.19 18.01
N MET A 251 0.25 -7.15 18.35
CA MET A 251 0.42 -8.39 17.59
C MET A 251 -0.91 -9.15 17.46
N GLN A 252 -1.65 -9.30 18.56
CA GLN A 252 -2.92 -10.02 18.57
C GLN A 252 -3.99 -9.29 17.72
N ARG A 253 -4.03 -7.96 17.75
CA ARG A 253 -4.91 -7.17 16.88
C ARG A 253 -4.57 -7.35 15.41
N ILE A 254 -3.28 -7.36 15.05
CA ILE A 254 -2.83 -7.60 13.67
C ILE A 254 -3.27 -9.01 13.23
N ILE A 255 -2.99 -10.04 14.04
CA ILE A 255 -3.39 -11.43 13.77
C ILE A 255 -4.91 -11.54 13.57
N ASN A 256 -5.70 -10.97 14.47
CA ASN A 256 -7.16 -11.02 14.39
C ASN A 256 -7.69 -10.28 13.15
N THR A 257 -7.10 -9.13 12.82
CA THR A 257 -7.47 -8.35 11.64
C THR A 257 -7.15 -9.14 10.37
N CYS A 258 -5.95 -9.73 10.27
CA CYS A 258 -5.54 -10.58 9.15
C CYS A 258 -6.49 -11.76 8.95
N ARG A 259 -6.85 -12.48 10.03
CA ARG A 259 -7.80 -13.61 9.99
C ARG A 259 -9.20 -13.20 9.53
N GLY A 260 -9.59 -11.96 9.79
CA GLY A 260 -10.89 -11.41 9.41
C GLY A 260 -10.99 -11.02 7.93
N ILE A 261 -9.89 -10.98 7.17
CA ILE A 261 -9.92 -10.55 5.76
C ILE A 261 -10.57 -11.64 4.90
N PRO A 262 -11.70 -11.36 4.23
CA PRO A 262 -12.33 -12.35 3.37
C PRO A 262 -11.47 -12.68 2.15
N ARG A 263 -11.42 -13.96 1.77
CA ARG A 263 -10.69 -14.44 0.59
C ARG A 263 -10.99 -13.66 -0.69
N HIS A 264 -12.26 -13.31 -0.92
CA HIS A 264 -12.66 -12.61 -2.15
C HIS A 264 -12.06 -11.19 -2.24
N VAL A 265 -11.80 -10.54 -1.09
CA VAL A 265 -11.12 -9.24 -1.04
C VAL A 265 -9.66 -9.40 -1.47
N LEU A 266 -8.97 -10.41 -0.95
CA LEU A 266 -7.60 -10.73 -1.36
C LEU A 266 -7.50 -11.15 -2.84
N LEU A 267 -8.52 -11.82 -3.39
CA LEU A 267 -8.57 -12.10 -4.83
C LEU A 267 -8.78 -10.83 -5.67
N SER A 268 -9.53 -9.85 -5.15
CA SER A 268 -9.79 -8.59 -5.85
C SER A 268 -8.54 -7.72 -6.03
N THR A 269 -7.51 -7.90 -5.18
CA THR A 269 -6.25 -7.16 -5.30
C THR A 269 -5.51 -7.50 -6.60
N VAL A 270 -5.70 -8.70 -7.15
CA VAL A 270 -5.16 -9.11 -8.46
C VAL A 270 -5.73 -8.23 -9.56
N GLY A 271 -7.05 -8.02 -9.60
CA GLY A 271 -7.68 -7.14 -10.59
C GLY A 271 -7.27 -5.67 -10.42
N SER A 272 -7.04 -5.22 -9.17
CA SER A 272 -6.46 -3.90 -8.90
C SER A 272 -5.05 -3.79 -9.47
N PHE A 273 -4.19 -4.79 -9.23
CA PHE A 273 -2.84 -4.85 -9.78
C PHE A 273 -2.84 -4.82 -11.31
N GLU A 274 -3.67 -5.63 -11.98
CA GLU A 274 -3.78 -5.64 -13.45
C GLU A 274 -4.18 -4.28 -14.02
N ARG A 275 -5.12 -3.58 -13.36
CA ARG A 275 -5.50 -2.21 -13.74
C ARG A 275 -4.34 -1.22 -13.56
N ARG A 276 -3.57 -1.36 -12.47
CA ARG A 276 -2.39 -0.53 -12.17
C ARG A 276 -1.28 -0.73 -13.20
N ILE A 277 -1.06 -1.96 -13.67
CA ILE A 277 -0.16 -2.25 -14.80
C ILE A 277 -0.58 -1.48 -16.05
N GLN A 278 -1.86 -1.52 -16.43
CA GLN A 278 -2.36 -0.78 -17.60
C GLN A 278 -2.24 0.74 -17.44
N LEU A 279 -2.41 1.27 -16.23
CA LEU A 279 -2.20 2.69 -15.95
C LEU A 279 -0.72 3.04 -16.04
N CYS A 280 0.17 2.23 -15.48
CA CYS A 280 1.62 2.45 -15.55
C CYS A 280 2.10 2.51 -17.01
N ILE A 281 1.63 1.59 -17.88
CA ILE A 281 1.96 1.60 -19.31
C ILE A 281 1.45 2.87 -19.99
N ARG A 282 0.18 3.25 -19.77
CA ARG A 282 -0.42 4.45 -20.36
C ARG A 282 0.28 5.74 -19.94
N HIS A 283 0.89 5.74 -18.76
CA HIS A 283 1.67 6.86 -18.23
C HIS A 283 3.17 6.71 -18.44
N HIS A 284 3.60 5.82 -19.35
CA HIS A 284 5.01 5.62 -19.71
C HIS A 284 5.92 5.36 -18.50
N GLY A 285 5.44 4.59 -17.52
CA GLY A 285 6.17 4.30 -16.27
C GLY A 285 6.05 5.37 -15.18
N GLY A 286 5.34 6.48 -15.45
CA GLY A 286 5.13 7.58 -14.52
C GLY A 286 4.11 7.31 -13.41
N ILE A 287 3.90 8.33 -12.56
CA ILE A 287 2.94 8.28 -11.45
C ILE A 287 1.51 8.31 -12.01
N PHE A 288 0.70 7.32 -11.66
CA PHE A 288 -0.70 7.21 -12.11
C PHE A 288 -1.71 7.13 -10.97
N GLU A 289 -1.28 7.15 -9.70
CA GLU A 289 -2.17 6.93 -8.55
C GLU A 289 -3.35 7.90 -8.48
N HIS A 290 -3.16 9.13 -8.97
CA HIS A 290 -4.21 10.15 -9.07
C HIS A 290 -5.37 9.78 -10.02
N LEU A 291 -5.24 8.70 -10.80
CA LEU A 291 -6.23 8.22 -11.77
C LEU A 291 -6.98 6.99 -11.28
N ILE A 292 -6.58 6.43 -10.13
CA ILE A 292 -7.22 5.29 -9.51
C ILE A 292 -8.48 5.82 -8.79
N ARG A 293 -9.65 5.47 -9.32
CA ARG A 293 -10.96 5.73 -8.70
C ARG A 293 -11.42 4.54 -7.88
#